data_AF-A0A9P0LPB1-F1
#
_entry.id   AF-A0A9P0LPB1-F1
#
_cell.length_a   1.000
_cell.length_b   1.000
_cell.length_c   1.000
_cell.angle_alpha   90.00
_cell.angle_beta   90.00
_cell.angle_gamma   90.00
#
_symmetry.space_group_name_H-M   'P 1'
#
loop_
_entity.id
_entity.type
_entity.pdbx_description
1 polymer ?
#
loop_
_entity_poly.entity_id
_entity_poly.type
_entity_poly.pdbx_seq_one_letter_code
_entity_poly.pdbx_strand_id
1 'polypeptide(L)'
;MRSSMSRWKKQARLTDAPTDIKAEDLVQAIKRKQDMPRYIVDGFVFHVNITKGNPPMIYLRCMEYKRLGCHARAAMPATGTIQDIKVLKPHNHPPDYAAEEKIVFVRELKTVALKNPNVPIRTIYTTLSEVYPNAARELPFERIRYKMTRWKRSQD
;
A
#
# COMPACT_ATOMS: atom_id res chain seq x y z
N MET A 1 -66.19 3.31 15.21
CA MET A 1 -65.64 3.01 13.87
C MET A 1 -65.25 4.31 13.18
N ARG A 2 -64.01 4.37 12.63
CA ARG A 2 -63.43 5.36 11.68
C ARG A 2 -63.24 6.79 12.25
N SER A 3 -62.02 7.15 12.69
CA SER A 3 -60.87 7.62 11.90
C SER A 3 -60.96 9.10 11.51
N SER A 4 -60.06 9.93 12.06
CA SER A 4 -59.30 10.92 11.28
C SER A 4 -58.26 11.63 12.16
N MET A 5 -56.99 11.30 11.92
CA MET A 5 -55.81 12.04 12.39
C MET A 5 -55.56 13.27 11.52
N SER A 6 -55.15 14.38 12.12
CA SER A 6 -54.52 15.55 11.49
C SER A 6 -53.96 16.42 12.63
N ARG A 7 -52.78 17.05 12.61
CA ARG A 7 -51.77 17.30 11.59
C ARG A 7 -50.55 17.87 12.34
N TRP A 8 -49.44 17.15 12.41
CA TRP A 8 -48.17 17.68 12.94
C TRP A 8 -47.48 18.47 11.83
N LYS A 9 -47.30 19.79 12.01
CA LYS A 9 -46.41 20.62 11.19
C LYS A 9 -44.98 20.43 11.72
N LYS A 10 -44.13 19.71 10.98
CA LYS A 10 -42.67 19.86 11.05
C LYS A 10 -42.19 20.52 9.77
N GLN A 11 -41.77 21.77 9.91
CA GLN A 11 -41.08 22.53 8.88
C GLN A 11 -39.61 22.63 9.29
N ALA A 12 -38.73 21.90 8.63
CA ALA A 12 -37.31 22.22 8.52
C ALA A 12 -36.78 21.55 7.24
N ARG A 13 -36.55 22.40 6.24
CA ARG A 13 -35.77 22.13 5.02
C ARG A 13 -34.29 22.36 5.36
N LEU A 14 -33.36 21.87 4.52
CA LEU A 14 -31.87 21.92 4.57
C LEU A 14 -31.31 20.51 4.87
N THR A 15 -30.54 19.82 4.04
CA THR A 15 -29.83 20.10 2.78
C THR A 15 -29.61 18.77 2.06
N ASP A 16 -29.79 18.73 0.74
CA ASP A 16 -29.42 17.58 -0.09
C ASP A 16 -27.91 17.28 0.05
N ALA A 17 -27.57 16.14 0.64
CA ALA A 17 -26.22 15.60 0.56
C ALA A 17 -26.01 15.13 -0.88
N PRO A 18 -24.95 15.56 -1.59
CA PRO A 18 -24.70 15.08 -2.94
C PRO A 18 -24.19 13.64 -2.83
N THR A 19 -25.08 12.67 -3.02
CA THR A 19 -24.77 11.24 -3.10
C THR A 19 -24.61 10.81 -4.55
N ASP A 20 -23.71 11.45 -5.29
CA ASP A 20 -23.26 10.95 -6.58
C ASP A 20 -21.74 10.86 -6.56
N ILE A 21 -21.23 9.87 -5.82
CA ILE A 21 -19.84 9.47 -5.98
C ILE A 21 -19.76 8.77 -7.34
N LYS A 22 -19.19 9.44 -8.32
CA LYS A 22 -19.08 8.94 -9.69
C LYS A 22 -18.30 7.62 -9.71
N ALA A 23 -18.70 6.68 -10.56
CA ALA A 23 -18.05 5.38 -10.67
C ALA A 23 -16.56 5.51 -11.01
N GLU A 24 -16.18 6.56 -11.76
CA GLU A 24 -14.79 6.88 -12.08
C GLU A 24 -13.98 7.25 -10.83
N ASP A 25 -14.58 7.95 -9.87
CA ASP A 25 -13.95 8.30 -8.58
C ASP A 25 -13.79 7.07 -7.67
N LEU A 26 -14.76 6.15 -7.69
CA LEU A 26 -14.65 4.86 -7.02
C LEU A 26 -13.55 4.00 -7.66
N VAL A 27 -13.45 3.97 -9.00
CA VAL A 27 -12.39 3.26 -9.72
C VAL A 27 -11.01 3.88 -9.43
N GLN A 28 -10.92 5.21 -9.31
CA GLN A 28 -9.68 5.91 -8.91
C GLN A 28 -9.29 5.60 -7.46
N ALA A 29 -10.26 5.47 -6.54
CA ALA A 29 -10.04 5.08 -5.15
C ALA A 29 -9.71 3.57 -4.99
N ILE A 30 -10.27 2.70 -5.85
CA ILE A 30 -10.04 1.24 -5.89
C ILE A 30 -8.72 0.88 -6.58
N LYS A 31 -8.21 1.73 -7.48
CA LYS A 31 -6.82 1.67 -7.94
C LYS A 31 -5.93 1.83 -6.71
N ARG A 32 -5.63 0.71 -6.05
CA ARG A 32 -4.74 0.56 -4.89
C ARG A 32 -3.72 1.68 -4.93
N LYS A 33 -3.77 2.63 -3.98
CA LYS A 33 -2.78 3.72 -3.84
C LYS A 33 -1.41 3.13 -4.14
N GLN A 34 -0.90 3.39 -5.35
CA GLN A 34 0.19 2.58 -5.93
C GLN A 34 1.49 2.75 -5.15
N ASP A 35 1.52 3.75 -4.26
CA ASP A 35 2.62 4.09 -3.39
C ASP A 35 2.15 4.21 -1.93
N MET A 36 1.51 3.16 -1.41
CA MET A 36 1.24 3.09 0.03
C MET A 36 2.57 2.95 0.78
N PRO A 37 2.83 3.81 1.78
CA PRO A 37 4.07 3.75 2.53
C PRO A 37 4.21 2.40 3.23
N ARG A 38 5.42 1.86 3.18
CA ARG A 38 5.82 0.67 3.90
C ARG A 38 6.68 1.09 5.08
N TYR A 39 6.41 0.51 6.23
CA TYR A 39 7.14 0.77 7.46
C TYR A 39 7.94 -0.46 7.81
N ILE A 40 9.24 -0.29 8.08
CA ILE A 40 10.16 -1.40 8.34
C ILE A 40 10.67 -1.23 9.77
N VAL A 41 10.45 -2.24 10.60
CA VAL A 41 10.85 -2.27 12.01
C VAL A 41 11.45 -3.64 12.30
N ASP A 42 12.71 -3.67 12.72
CA ASP A 42 13.44 -4.90 13.11
C ASP A 42 13.38 -6.03 12.06
N GLY A 43 13.45 -5.68 10.77
CA GLY A 43 13.35 -6.65 9.66
C GLY A 43 11.92 -7.13 9.35
N PHE A 44 10.91 -6.52 9.95
CA PHE A 44 9.51 -6.75 9.62
C PHE A 44 8.91 -5.60 8.83
N VAL A 45 8.19 -5.94 7.76
CA VAL A 45 7.52 -4.96 6.91
C VAL A 45 6.04 -4.87 7.26
N PHE A 46 5.57 -3.64 7.49
CA PHE A 46 4.18 -3.31 7.72
C PHE A 46 3.61 -2.43 6.60
N HIS A 47 2.31 -2.56 6.36
CA HIS A 47 1.52 -1.61 5.59
C HIS A 47 0.48 -0.92 6.47
N VAL A 48 0.01 0.25 6.03
CA VAL A 48 -1.13 0.93 6.66
C VAL A 48 -2.39 0.08 6.47
N ASN A 49 -3.04 -0.26 7.59
CA ASN A 49 -4.34 -0.91 7.59
C ASN A 49 -5.47 0.12 7.69
N ILE A 50 -5.37 1.05 8.65
CA ILE A 50 -6.35 2.12 8.84
C ILE A 50 -5.70 3.29 9.60
N THR A 51 -6.14 4.51 9.31
CA THR A 51 -5.83 5.70 10.11
C THR A 51 -7.12 6.19 10.75
N LYS A 52 -7.16 6.32 12.08
CA LYS A 52 -8.35 6.76 12.83
C LYS A 52 -8.01 7.27 14.23
N GLY A 53 -8.97 7.95 14.85
CA GLY A 53 -8.87 8.49 16.22
C GLY A 53 -8.71 10.00 16.25
N ASN A 54 -8.82 10.58 17.45
CA ASN A 54 -8.52 11.98 17.73
C ASN A 54 -7.71 12.03 19.06
N PRO A 55 -6.38 12.24 19.03
CA PRO A 55 -5.55 12.52 17.86
C PRO A 55 -5.43 11.32 16.88
N PRO A 56 -5.13 11.57 15.59
CA PRO A 56 -5.08 10.53 14.57
C PRO A 56 -3.93 9.54 14.77
N MET A 57 -4.26 8.25 14.77
CA MET A 57 -3.31 7.14 14.88
C MET A 57 -3.30 6.31 13.61
N ILE A 58 -2.11 5.91 13.16
CA ILE A 58 -1.91 4.98 12.04
C ILE A 58 -1.77 3.58 12.61
N TYR A 59 -2.69 2.70 12.24
CA TYR A 59 -2.65 1.28 12.59
C TYR A 59 -2.05 0.49 11.44
N LEU A 60 -1.00 -0.25 11.77
CA LEU A 60 -0.17 -1.01 10.86
C LEU A 60 -0.48 -2.51 10.95
N ARG A 61 -0.38 -3.19 9.82
CA ARG A 61 -0.55 -4.64 9.69
C ARG A 61 0.65 -5.22 8.96
N CYS A 62 1.12 -6.37 9.42
CA CYS A 62 2.22 -7.08 8.77
C CYS A 62 1.92 -7.38 7.29
N MET A 63 2.91 -7.17 6.44
CA MET A 63 2.82 -7.42 5.01
C MET A 63 2.55 -8.91 4.70
N GLU A 64 3.02 -9.81 5.55
CA GLU A 64 2.88 -11.25 5.42
C GLU A 64 1.55 -11.80 5.95
N TYR A 65 0.61 -10.93 6.33
CA TYR A 65 -0.74 -11.33 6.75
C TYR A 65 -1.41 -12.29 5.76
N LYS A 66 -1.29 -12.03 4.45
CA LYS A 66 -1.93 -12.87 3.43
C LYS A 66 -1.14 -14.13 3.09
N ARG A 67 0.20 -14.09 3.16
CA ARG A 67 1.06 -15.21 2.75
C ARG A 67 1.26 -16.21 3.88
N LEU A 68 1.46 -15.73 5.11
CA LEU A 68 1.81 -16.53 6.28
C LEU A 68 0.74 -16.50 7.39
N GLY A 69 -0.40 -15.85 7.15
CA GLY A 69 -1.41 -15.65 8.19
C GLY A 69 -0.91 -14.78 9.35
N CYS A 70 0.08 -13.91 9.12
CA CYS A 70 0.68 -13.13 10.20
C CYS A 70 -0.26 -12.06 10.74
N HIS A 71 -0.68 -12.19 12.01
CA HIS A 71 -1.56 -11.23 12.67
C HIS A 71 -0.83 -10.10 13.41
N ALA A 72 0.48 -9.93 13.25
CA ALA A 72 1.21 -8.85 13.89
C ALA A 72 0.62 -7.48 13.56
N ARG A 73 0.67 -6.59 14.56
CA ARG A 73 0.10 -5.23 14.51
C ARG A 73 1.08 -4.28 15.14
N ALA A 74 1.12 -3.07 14.61
CA ALA A 74 1.82 -1.96 15.21
C ALA A 74 0.98 -0.69 15.09
N ALA A 75 1.31 0.34 15.84
CA ALA A 75 0.67 1.65 15.71
C ALA A 75 1.66 2.78 15.95
N MET A 76 1.40 3.92 15.32
CA MET A 76 2.15 5.16 15.51
C MET A 76 1.22 6.37 15.41
N PRO A 77 1.55 7.51 16.03
CA PRO A 77 0.87 8.78 15.78
C PRO A 77 0.99 9.17 14.30
N ALA A 78 -0.05 9.79 13.72
CA ALA A 78 -0.03 10.18 12.31
C ALA A 78 1.01 11.27 11.99
N THR A 79 1.39 12.07 12.98
CA THR A 79 2.48 13.06 12.90
C THR A 79 3.81 12.51 13.42
N GLY A 80 3.86 11.23 13.79
CA GLY A 80 5.05 10.57 14.31
C GLY A 80 6.01 10.13 13.22
N THR A 81 7.17 9.66 13.65
CA THR A 81 8.26 9.11 12.84
C THR A 81 8.28 7.58 12.92
N ILE A 82 9.18 6.93 12.18
CA ILE A 82 9.34 5.47 12.21
C ILE A 82 9.73 4.99 13.62
N GLN A 83 10.44 5.83 14.38
CA GLN A 83 10.86 5.55 15.75
C GLN A 83 9.68 5.52 16.73
N ASP A 84 8.54 6.13 16.39
CA ASP A 84 7.33 6.14 17.21
C ASP A 84 6.45 4.90 17.02
N ILE A 85 6.87 3.96 16.17
CA ILE A 85 6.13 2.72 15.91
C ILE A 85 6.23 1.82 17.13
N LYS A 86 5.06 1.49 17.70
CA LYS A 86 4.92 0.52 18.78
C LYS A 86 4.30 -0.76 18.26
N VAL A 87 5.02 -1.87 18.41
CA VAL A 87 4.49 -3.21 18.08
C VAL A 87 3.47 -3.62 19.14
N LEU A 88 2.23 -3.83 18.71
CA LEU A 88 1.09 -4.20 19.57
C LEU A 88 0.89 -5.72 19.65
N LYS A 89 1.21 -6.44 18.57
CA LYS A 89 1.09 -7.90 18.50
C LYS A 89 2.32 -8.47 17.78
N PRO A 90 2.98 -9.50 18.34
CA PRO A 90 4.20 -10.07 17.78
C PRO A 90 3.96 -10.82 16.46
N HIS A 91 5.04 -11.05 15.74
CA HIS A 91 5.09 -11.87 14.53
C HIS A 91 5.08 -13.37 14.83
N ASN A 92 4.65 -14.15 13.85
CA ASN A 92 4.67 -15.62 13.86
C ASN A 92 5.68 -16.19 12.84
N HIS A 93 6.58 -15.35 12.35
CA HIS A 93 7.59 -15.69 11.36
C HIS A 93 8.89 -14.95 11.68
N PRO A 94 10.05 -15.44 11.23
CA PRO A 94 11.32 -14.75 11.42
C PRO A 94 11.35 -13.42 10.62
N PRO A 95 12.22 -12.47 11.03
CA PRO A 95 12.44 -11.23 10.29
C PRO A 95 13.07 -11.51 8.91
N ASP A 96 12.75 -10.67 7.93
CA ASP A 96 13.32 -10.68 6.58
C ASP A 96 14.14 -9.39 6.38
N TYR A 97 15.43 -9.46 6.74
CA TYR A 97 16.34 -8.31 6.60
C TYR A 97 16.62 -7.94 5.15
N ALA A 98 16.36 -8.83 4.18
CA ALA A 98 16.48 -8.52 2.76
C ALA A 98 15.21 -7.85 2.19
N ALA A 99 14.12 -7.80 2.96
CA ALA A 99 12.86 -7.24 2.50
C ALA A 99 13.00 -5.78 2.08
N GLU A 100 13.69 -4.94 2.87
CA GLU A 100 13.89 -3.53 2.54
C GLU A 100 14.58 -3.35 1.19
N GLU A 101 15.74 -4.00 1.04
CA GLU A 101 16.52 -3.95 -0.20
C GLU A 101 15.69 -4.43 -1.39
N LYS A 102 14.92 -5.51 -1.23
CA LYS A 102 14.02 -6.03 -2.26
C LYS A 102 12.91 -5.06 -2.64
N ILE A 103 12.36 -4.33 -1.67
CA ILE A 103 11.33 -3.33 -1.90
C ILE A 103 11.90 -2.17 -2.73
N VAL A 104 13.07 -1.67 -2.34
CA VAL A 104 13.80 -0.60 -3.04
C VAL A 104 14.17 -1.08 -4.45
N PHE A 105 14.77 -2.26 -4.58
CA PHE A 105 15.19 -2.84 -5.85
C PHE A 105 14.04 -2.93 -6.86
N VAL A 106 12.87 -3.43 -6.45
CA VAL A 106 11.69 -3.51 -7.33
C VAL A 106 11.17 -2.12 -7.70
N ARG A 107 11.24 -1.14 -6.80
CA ARG A 107 10.85 0.25 -7.09
C ARG A 107 11.79 0.86 -8.13
N GLU A 108 13.10 0.71 -7.94
CA GLU A 108 14.11 1.21 -8.87
C GLU A 108 14.02 0.54 -10.24
N LEU A 109 13.86 -0.78 -10.30
CA LEU A 109 13.64 -1.50 -11.56
C LEU A 109 12.45 -0.94 -12.33
N LYS A 110 11.34 -0.64 -11.64
CA LYS A 110 10.15 -0.04 -12.25
C LYS A 110 10.45 1.38 -12.74
N THR A 111 11.04 2.22 -11.90
CA THR A 111 11.36 3.61 -12.23
C THR A 111 12.30 3.70 -13.44
N VAL A 112 13.40 2.95 -13.43
CA VAL A 112 14.38 2.96 -14.52
C VAL A 112 13.79 2.36 -15.80
N ALA A 113 13.02 1.27 -15.71
CA ALA A 113 12.37 0.68 -16.87
C ALA A 113 11.37 1.62 -17.54
N LEU A 114 10.60 2.39 -16.76
CA LEU A 114 9.66 3.38 -17.29
C LEU A 114 10.37 4.58 -17.92
N LYS A 115 11.43 5.10 -17.30
CA LYS A 115 12.16 6.27 -17.82
C LYS A 115 13.01 5.95 -19.05
N ASN A 116 13.37 4.69 -19.27
CA ASN A 116 14.29 4.27 -20.34
C ASN A 116 13.66 3.19 -21.25
N PRO A 117 12.65 3.52 -22.06
CA PRO A 117 11.92 2.54 -22.89
C PRO A 117 12.83 1.84 -23.92
N ASN A 118 13.90 2.49 -24.38
CA ASN A 118 14.80 1.94 -25.40
C ASN A 118 15.89 0.99 -24.84
N VAL A 119 16.15 1.00 -23.53
CA VAL A 119 17.21 0.18 -22.92
C VAL A 119 16.73 -1.25 -22.68
N PRO A 120 17.44 -2.31 -23.10
CA PRO A 120 17.01 -3.69 -22.83
C PRO A 120 16.77 -3.95 -21.33
N ILE A 121 15.66 -4.60 -20.97
CA ILE A 121 15.30 -4.88 -19.56
C ILE A 121 16.37 -5.70 -18.84
N ARG A 122 17.10 -6.55 -19.57
CA ARG A 122 18.19 -7.35 -19.02
C ARG A 122 19.34 -6.47 -18.56
N THR A 123 19.69 -5.45 -19.34
CA THR A 123 20.71 -4.45 -18.97
C THR A 123 20.30 -3.71 -17.71
N ILE A 124 19.05 -3.23 -17.64
CA ILE A 124 18.51 -2.54 -16.45
C ILE A 124 18.63 -3.43 -15.20
N TYR A 125 18.26 -4.71 -15.33
CA TYR A 125 18.37 -5.66 -14.23
C TYR A 125 19.81 -5.89 -13.79
N THR A 126 20.73 -6.17 -14.73
CA THR A 126 22.13 -6.42 -14.43
C THR A 126 22.76 -5.25 -13.69
N THR A 127 22.57 -4.02 -14.18
CA THR A 127 23.11 -2.81 -13.53
C THR A 127 22.58 -2.63 -12.11
N LEU A 128 21.26 -2.78 -11.89
CA LEU A 128 20.71 -2.64 -10.54
C LEU A 128 21.07 -3.82 -9.63
N SER A 129 21.40 -4.99 -10.18
CA SER A 129 21.83 -6.16 -9.40
C SER A 129 23.22 -5.96 -8.79
N GLU A 130 24.06 -5.13 -9.39
CA GLU A 130 25.36 -4.73 -8.82
C GLU A 130 25.18 -3.84 -7.59
N VAL A 131 24.14 -2.99 -7.59
CA VAL A 131 23.82 -2.08 -6.48
C VAL A 131 23.06 -2.80 -5.36
N TYR A 132 22.19 -3.77 -5.72
CA TYR A 132 21.30 -4.48 -4.79
C TYR A 132 21.50 -6.02 -4.88
N PRO A 133 22.65 -6.54 -4.44
CA PRO A 133 23.02 -7.94 -4.64
C PRO A 133 22.16 -8.94 -3.84
N ASN A 134 21.69 -8.59 -2.65
CA ASN A 134 20.84 -9.52 -1.88
C ASN A 134 19.43 -9.57 -2.47
N ALA A 135 18.91 -8.43 -2.92
CA ALA A 135 17.63 -8.37 -3.60
C ALA A 135 17.65 -9.16 -4.93
N ALA A 136 18.75 -9.09 -5.69
CA ALA A 136 18.93 -9.85 -6.92
C ALA A 136 19.00 -11.36 -6.68
N ARG A 137 19.63 -11.80 -5.58
CA ARG A 137 19.67 -13.22 -5.16
C ARG A 137 18.27 -13.76 -4.87
N GLU A 138 17.47 -12.99 -4.15
CA GLU A 138 16.08 -13.35 -3.79
C GLU A 138 15.10 -13.24 -4.97
N LEU A 139 15.37 -12.33 -5.91
CA LEU A 139 14.54 -12.05 -7.06
C LEU A 139 15.34 -12.11 -8.37
N PRO A 140 15.63 -13.33 -8.85
CA PRO A 140 16.36 -13.55 -10.09
C PRO A 140 15.65 -12.92 -11.30
N PHE A 141 16.42 -12.56 -12.33
CA PHE A 141 15.91 -11.94 -13.56
C PHE A 141 14.68 -12.68 -14.13
N GLU A 142 14.72 -14.02 -14.15
CA GLU A 142 13.64 -14.82 -14.71
C GLU A 142 12.29 -14.67 -14.00
N ARG A 143 12.32 -14.37 -12.69
CA ARG A 143 11.10 -14.13 -11.91
C ARG A 143 10.52 -12.74 -12.12
N ILE A 144 11.31 -11.77 -12.59
CA ILE A 144 10.88 -10.36 -12.70
C ILE A 144 10.79 -9.85 -14.13
N ARG A 145 11.39 -10.52 -15.12
CA ARG A 145 11.44 -10.06 -16.52
C ARG A 145 10.07 -9.71 -17.09
N TYR A 146 9.05 -10.54 -16.87
CA TYR A 146 7.71 -10.31 -17.40
C TYR A 146 7.06 -9.05 -16.79
N LYS A 147 7.34 -8.78 -15.52
CA LYS A 147 6.90 -7.57 -14.81
C LYS A 147 7.56 -6.34 -15.41
N MET A 148 8.87 -6.39 -15.64
CA MET A 148 9.63 -5.29 -16.26
C MET A 148 9.14 -5.00 -17.68
N THR A 149 8.94 -6.02 -18.51
CA THR A 149 8.38 -5.88 -19.86
C THR A 149 6.99 -5.23 -19.81
N ARG A 150 6.14 -5.66 -18.87
CA ARG A 150 4.80 -5.09 -18.71
C ARG A 150 4.85 -3.61 -18.32
N TRP A 151 5.76 -3.20 -17.44
CA TRP A 151 5.89 -1.79 -17.06
C TRP A 151 6.27 -0.93 -18.27
N LYS A 152 7.20 -1.39 -19.10
CA LYS A 152 7.57 -0.67 -20.32
C LYS A 152 6.41 -0.46 -21.29
N ARG A 153 5.59 -1.48 -21.50
CA ARG A 153 4.41 -1.43 -22.38
C ARG A 153 3.26 -0.60 -21.81
N SER A 154 3.32 -0.17 -20.55
CA SER A 154 2.26 0.65 -19.94
C SER A 154 2.43 2.16 -20.17
N GLN A 155 3.37 2.56 -21.04
CA GLN A 155 3.54 3.93 -21.51
C GLN A 155 2.98 4.16 -22.93
N ASP A 156 2.58 3.09 -23.63
CA ASP A 156 1.84 3.12 -24.89
C ASP A 156 0.33 3.07 -24.59
#